data_AF-A0A934NVH9-F1
#
_entry.id   AF-A0A934NVH9-F1
#
_cell.length_a   1.000
_cell.length_b   1.000
_cell.length_c   1.000
_cell.angle_alpha   90.00
_cell.angle_beta   90.00
_cell.angle_gamma   90.00
#
_symmetry.space_group_name_H-M   'P 1'
#
loop_
_entity.id
_entity.type
_entity.pdbx_description
1 polymer ?
#
loop_
_entity_poly.entity_id
_entity_poly.type
_entity_poly.pdbx_seq_one_letter_code
_entity_poly.pdbx_strand_id
1 'polypeptide(L)'
;MTSLESPLVRSRIELEVVPREPSTMSVTEASTYASWFASLSDPTRVRLLHRVAGSPAGITIGELAEALGIGQPTISHHVRKLAEVGFVNVHKDGTSTVVVVNPACCTGLPHAADVVMGVLSPRPCCPDDLPTDVTVRAMRDADWIAVERIYAEGIATRTATFETEVPTRAHLESQWLPEHRWVAEIDGTVVGWAALRSASGQSGSNGVVENSLFVAEGMRSRGVGKALLRRQVIAADEAGIWTVQTSIFPENRAGIALHHSAGFRTVGVRERIGQVDGQWRDTVFLERRTPNSTAV
;
A
#
# COMPACT_ATOMS: atom_id res chain seq x y z
N MET A 1 -52.38 -1.28 -36.53
CA MET A 1 -52.09 -2.12 -35.36
C MET A 1 -50.69 -2.68 -35.51
N THR A 2 -49.64 -2.37 -34.76
CA THR A 2 -49.26 -1.26 -33.88
C THR A 2 -47.73 -1.39 -33.85
N SER A 3 -47.00 -0.37 -34.31
CA SER A 3 -45.54 -0.28 -34.13
C SER A 3 -45.23 -0.26 -32.64
N LEU A 4 -44.39 -1.18 -32.18
CA LEU A 4 -43.80 -1.14 -30.85
C LEU A 4 -42.41 -0.50 -30.96
N GLU A 5 -42.37 0.83 -30.90
CA GLU A 5 -41.15 1.56 -30.54
C GLU A 5 -40.90 1.37 -29.05
N SER A 6 -39.75 0.81 -28.70
CA SER A 6 -39.27 0.73 -27.32
C SER A 6 -38.56 2.04 -26.98
N PRO A 7 -38.99 2.80 -25.95
CA PRO A 7 -38.34 4.06 -25.62
C PRO A 7 -37.02 3.79 -24.89
N LEU A 8 -35.90 4.13 -25.55
CA LEU A 8 -34.59 4.27 -24.93
C LEU A 8 -34.63 5.42 -23.91
N VAL A 9 -34.78 5.09 -22.62
CA VAL A 9 -34.53 6.04 -21.53
C VAL A 9 -33.02 6.27 -21.45
N ARG A 10 -32.53 7.29 -22.15
CA ARG A 10 -31.22 7.88 -21.89
C ARG A 10 -31.34 8.82 -20.69
N SER A 11 -31.25 8.31 -19.47
CA SER A 11 -30.99 9.18 -18.32
C SER A 11 -29.50 9.56 -18.33
N ARG A 12 -29.21 10.80 -18.72
CA ARG A 12 -27.97 11.46 -18.31
C ARG A 12 -28.02 11.57 -16.79
N ILE A 13 -27.22 10.78 -16.10
CA ILE A 13 -26.85 11.11 -14.72
C ILE A 13 -25.83 12.24 -14.85
N GLU A 14 -26.29 13.48 -14.74
CA GLU A 14 -25.40 14.60 -14.45
C GLU A 14 -24.84 14.36 -13.06
N LEU A 15 -23.54 14.01 -12.99
CA LEU A 15 -22.77 13.97 -11.75
C LEU A 15 -22.67 15.40 -11.23
N GLU A 16 -23.65 15.80 -10.42
CA GLU A 16 -23.62 17.04 -9.67
C GLU A 16 -22.48 16.92 -8.65
N VAL A 17 -21.36 17.60 -8.93
CA VAL A 17 -20.22 17.69 -8.02
C VAL A 17 -20.62 18.59 -6.87
N VAL A 18 -21.19 17.99 -5.82
CA VAL A 18 -21.44 18.68 -4.55
C VAL A 18 -20.10 19.14 -3.97
N PRO A 19 -19.88 20.44 -3.72
CA PRO A 19 -18.67 20.92 -3.05
C PRO A 19 -18.62 20.33 -1.65
N ARG A 20 -17.65 19.44 -1.41
CA ARG A 20 -17.48 18.79 -0.11
C ARG A 20 -16.83 19.79 0.85
N GLU A 21 -17.51 20.13 1.95
CA GLU A 21 -16.93 21.01 2.98
C GLU A 21 -15.58 20.46 3.49
N PRO A 22 -14.59 21.33 3.78
CA PRO A 22 -13.28 20.90 4.22
C PRO A 22 -13.40 20.09 5.51
N SER A 23 -12.92 18.84 5.46
CA SER A 23 -13.00 17.91 6.57
C SER A 23 -12.13 18.41 7.72
N THR A 24 -12.74 18.71 8.87
CA THR A 24 -12.03 19.16 10.07
C THR A 24 -11.48 17.97 10.85
N MET A 25 -10.20 18.03 11.24
CA MET A 25 -9.54 16.98 12.02
C MET A 25 -10.14 16.88 13.43
N SER A 26 -10.32 15.67 13.95
CA SER A 26 -10.80 15.49 15.32
C SER A 26 -9.74 15.88 16.37
N VAL A 27 -10.19 16.30 17.56
CA VAL A 27 -9.31 16.66 18.69
C VAL A 27 -8.43 15.47 19.12
N THR A 28 -8.97 14.25 19.05
CA THR A 28 -8.25 13.01 19.42
C THR A 28 -7.13 12.68 18.43
N GLU A 29 -7.37 12.82 17.13
CA GLU A 29 -6.35 12.63 16.10
C GLU A 29 -5.25 13.69 16.24
N ALA A 30 -5.63 14.96 16.39
CA ALA A 30 -4.69 16.05 16.61
C ALA A 30 -3.80 15.80 17.85
N SER A 31 -4.38 15.31 18.96
CA SER A 31 -3.64 14.97 20.18
C SER A 31 -2.68 13.80 19.97
N THR A 32 -3.10 12.80 19.20
CA THR A 32 -2.27 11.64 18.85
C THR A 32 -1.06 12.07 18.02
N TYR A 33 -1.26 12.85 16.97
CA TYR A 33 -0.16 13.35 16.14
C TYR A 33 0.75 14.31 16.90
N ALA A 34 0.19 15.18 17.74
CA ALA A 34 0.97 16.05 18.61
C ALA A 34 1.92 15.25 19.52
N SER A 35 1.47 14.11 20.05
CA SER A 35 2.34 13.23 20.85
C SER A 35 3.50 12.63 20.04
N TRP A 36 3.27 12.34 18.75
CA TRP A 36 4.31 11.85 17.84
C TRP A 36 5.35 12.91 17.57
N PHE A 37 4.92 14.13 17.21
CA PHE A 37 5.83 15.25 16.95
C PHE A 37 6.58 15.68 18.23
N ALA A 38 5.92 15.67 19.38
CA ALA A 38 6.58 15.93 20.66
C ALA A 38 7.62 14.87 21.01
N SER A 39 7.40 13.61 20.62
CA SER A 39 8.43 12.58 20.74
C SER A 39 9.60 12.85 19.79
N LEU A 40 9.36 13.27 18.55
CA LEU A 40 10.45 13.51 17.59
C LEU A 40 11.13 14.88 17.70
N SER A 41 10.63 15.81 18.52
CA SER A 41 11.23 17.13 18.71
C SER A 41 12.57 17.13 19.48
N ASP A 42 13.05 15.95 19.89
CA ASP A 42 14.31 15.77 20.61
C ASP A 42 15.38 15.15 19.69
N PRO A 43 16.52 15.82 19.49
CA PRO A 43 17.55 15.37 18.56
C PRO A 43 18.19 14.04 18.97
N THR A 44 18.22 13.70 20.26
CA THR A 44 18.71 12.41 20.74
C THR A 44 17.77 11.29 20.31
N ARG A 45 16.46 11.51 20.39
CA ARG A 45 15.45 10.51 19.95
C ARG A 45 15.48 10.30 18.43
N VAL A 46 15.71 11.35 17.65
CA VAL A 46 15.90 11.25 16.19
C VAL A 46 17.16 10.45 15.83
N ARG A 47 18.29 10.76 16.46
CA ARG A 47 19.55 10.01 16.26
C ARG A 47 19.42 8.54 16.67
N LEU A 48 18.73 8.29 17.78
CA LEU A 48 18.45 6.93 18.26
C LEU A 48 17.61 6.16 17.25
N LEU A 49 16.48 6.71 16.83
CA LEU A 49 15.63 6.11 15.80
C LEU A 49 16.38 5.78 14.52
N HIS A 50 17.20 6.71 14.03
CA HIS A 50 18.03 6.49 12.84
C HIS A 50 19.02 5.34 13.05
N ARG A 51 19.66 5.26 14.22
CA ARG A 51 20.61 4.18 14.53
C ARG A 51 19.93 2.82 14.61
N VAL A 52 18.76 2.74 15.24
CA VAL A 52 17.95 1.50 15.33
C VAL A 52 17.47 1.08 13.94
N ALA A 53 17.05 2.04 13.10
CA ALA A 53 16.60 1.76 11.73
C ALA A 53 17.71 1.13 10.84
N GLY A 54 18.97 1.44 11.11
CA GLY A 54 20.12 0.84 10.45
C GLY A 54 20.47 -0.59 10.90
N SER A 55 19.74 -1.14 11.88
CA SER A 55 19.98 -2.49 12.44
C SER A 55 18.70 -3.33 12.35
N PRO A 56 18.42 -4.00 11.20
CA PRO A 56 17.18 -4.76 10.99
C PRO A 56 16.95 -5.90 12.00
N ALA A 57 18.03 -6.51 12.51
CA ALA A 57 17.97 -7.55 13.53
C ALA A 57 17.69 -7.02 14.96
N GLY A 58 17.59 -5.69 15.12
CA GLY A 58 17.56 -5.03 16.42
C GLY A 58 18.94 -4.64 16.93
N ILE A 59 18.96 -3.77 17.94
CA ILE A 59 20.17 -3.28 18.60
C ILE A 59 19.93 -3.21 20.10
N THR A 60 20.93 -3.59 20.91
CA THR A 60 20.79 -3.55 22.37
C THR A 60 20.91 -2.13 22.91
N ILE A 61 20.39 -1.91 24.13
CA ILE A 61 20.57 -0.65 24.86
C ILE A 61 22.06 -0.31 25.05
N GLY A 62 22.91 -1.31 25.29
CA GLY A 62 24.34 -1.14 25.47
C GLY A 62 25.02 -0.65 24.19
N GLU A 63 24.75 -1.32 23.07
CA GLU A 63 25.27 -0.93 21.76
C GLU A 63 24.76 0.44 21.30
N LEU A 64 23.51 0.79 21.61
CA LEU A 64 22.98 2.13 21.35
C LEU A 64 23.70 3.21 22.16
N ALA A 65 23.97 2.94 23.44
CA ALA A 65 24.70 3.86 24.32
C ALA A 65 26.12 4.12 23.81
N GLU A 66 26.82 3.05 23.41
CA GLU A 66 28.15 3.13 22.84
C GLU A 66 28.13 3.88 21.50
N ALA A 67 27.26 3.49 20.56
CA ALA A 67 27.20 4.08 19.22
C ALA A 67 26.85 5.57 19.23
N LEU A 68 26.08 6.04 20.21
CA LEU A 68 25.66 7.44 20.31
C LEU A 68 26.54 8.28 21.25
N GLY A 69 27.41 7.64 22.05
CA GLY A 69 28.22 8.29 23.07
C GLY A 69 27.38 8.82 24.25
N ILE A 70 26.29 8.14 24.60
CA ILE A 70 25.31 8.58 25.60
C ILE A 70 25.17 7.51 26.68
N GLY A 71 25.04 7.92 27.95
CA GLY A 71 24.87 6.98 29.06
C GLY A 71 23.65 6.07 28.91
N GLN A 72 23.79 4.79 29.29
CA GLN A 72 22.71 3.80 29.23
C GLN A 72 21.41 4.21 29.97
N PRO A 73 21.45 4.90 31.13
CA PRO A 73 20.22 5.39 31.77
C PRO A 73 19.44 6.36 30.88
N THR A 74 20.15 7.24 30.17
CA THR A 74 19.57 8.23 29.25
C THR A 74 19.01 7.56 28.00
N ILE A 75 19.73 6.60 27.41
CA ILE A 75 19.21 5.80 26.28
C ILE A 75 17.94 5.05 26.69
N SER A 76 17.95 4.37 27.84
CA SER A 76 16.79 3.61 28.32
C SER A 76 15.56 4.51 28.50
N HIS A 77 15.76 5.72 29.01
CA HIS A 77 14.69 6.72 29.13
C HIS A 77 14.12 7.15 27.77
N HIS A 78 14.98 7.44 26.80
CA HIS A 78 14.55 7.82 25.45
C HIS A 78 13.86 6.69 24.71
N VAL A 79 14.37 5.45 24.83
CA VAL A 79 13.74 4.26 24.25
C VAL A 79 12.34 4.04 24.83
N ARG A 80 12.16 4.21 26.14
CA ARG A 80 10.84 4.08 26.77
C ARG A 80 9.83 5.06 26.18
N LYS A 81 10.21 6.34 26.06
CA LYS A 81 9.36 7.37 25.42
C LYS A 81 9.04 7.06 23.96
N LEU A 82 10.00 6.52 23.22
CA LEU A 82 9.78 6.10 21.83
C LEU A 82 8.84 4.89 21.75
N ALA A 83 8.95 3.95 22.69
CA ALA A 83 8.08 2.78 22.77
C ALA A 83 6.64 3.14 23.18
N GLU A 84 6.46 4.05 24.14
CA GLU A 84 5.15 4.58 24.56
C GLU A 84 4.35 5.17 23.39
N VAL A 85 5.05 5.86 22.49
CA VAL A 85 4.46 6.49 21.29
C VAL A 85 4.40 5.52 20.10
N GLY A 86 5.01 4.34 20.22
CA GLY A 86 4.96 3.28 19.22
C GLY A 86 6.00 3.39 18.10
N PHE A 87 7.07 4.18 18.27
CA PHE A 87 8.16 4.28 17.29
C PHE A 87 9.10 3.07 17.28
N VAL A 88 9.26 2.42 18.42
CA VAL A 88 10.14 1.24 18.59
C VAL A 88 9.42 0.15 19.37
N ASN A 89 9.71 -1.10 19.03
CA ASN A 89 9.36 -2.27 19.82
C ASN A 89 10.56 -2.66 20.67
N VAL A 90 10.31 -3.07 21.91
CA VAL A 90 11.34 -3.44 22.87
C VAL A 90 11.04 -4.85 23.37
N HIS A 91 12.02 -5.74 23.30
CA HIS A 91 11.91 -7.10 23.83
C HIS A 91 13.19 -7.50 24.58
N LYS A 92 13.10 -8.58 25.33
CA LYS A 92 14.25 -9.16 26.05
C LYS A 92 14.86 -10.28 25.22
N ASP A 93 16.18 -10.26 25.10
CA ASP A 93 16.98 -11.36 24.57
C ASP A 93 18.06 -11.70 25.60
N GLY A 94 17.88 -12.83 26.29
CA GLY A 94 18.64 -13.17 27.49
C GLY A 94 18.53 -12.09 28.58
N THR A 95 19.67 -11.54 28.99
CA THR A 95 19.75 -10.44 29.97
C THR A 95 19.61 -9.06 29.34
N SER A 96 19.75 -8.98 28.01
CA SER A 96 19.82 -7.74 27.26
C SER A 96 18.44 -7.27 26.79
N THR A 97 18.26 -5.96 26.70
CA THR A 97 17.08 -5.36 26.08
C THR A 97 17.41 -4.97 24.65
N VAL A 98 16.69 -5.56 23.70
CA VAL A 98 16.83 -5.30 22.26
C VAL A 98 15.72 -4.35 21.81
N VAL A 99 16.12 -3.36 21.01
CA VAL A 99 15.26 -2.33 20.45
C VAL A 99 15.20 -2.53 18.94
N VAL A 100 13.98 -2.53 18.39
CA VAL A 100 13.73 -2.65 16.95
C VAL A 100 12.78 -1.52 16.53
N VAL A 101 12.95 -0.97 15.34
CA VAL A 101 11.97 -0.01 14.82
C VAL A 101 10.62 -0.70 14.68
N ASN A 102 9.55 -0.05 15.14
CA ASN A 102 8.20 -0.54 14.85
C ASN A 102 7.89 -0.25 13.37
N PRO A 103 7.75 -1.25 12.49
CA PRO A 103 7.50 -1.01 11.07
C PRO A 103 6.21 -0.22 10.81
N ALA A 104 5.24 -0.24 11.72
CA ALA A 104 4.02 0.56 11.63
C ALA A 104 4.27 2.08 11.74
N CYS A 105 5.36 2.51 12.40
CA CYS A 105 5.69 3.94 12.51
C CYS A 105 6.23 4.51 11.19
N CYS A 106 6.89 3.67 10.37
CA CYS A 106 7.39 4.03 9.05
C CYS A 106 6.25 4.34 8.05
N THR A 107 5.05 3.80 8.30
CA THR A 107 3.84 4.09 7.53
C THR A 107 2.96 5.15 8.20
N GLY A 108 2.95 5.17 9.54
CA GLY A 108 2.16 6.12 10.31
C GLY A 108 2.69 7.55 10.21
N LEU A 109 4.00 7.78 10.39
CA LEU A 109 4.56 9.13 10.50
C LEU A 109 4.36 9.98 9.22
N PRO A 110 4.62 9.46 8.00
CA PRO A 110 4.34 10.21 6.77
C PRO A 110 2.85 10.58 6.67
N HIS A 111 1.96 9.64 7.00
CA HIS A 111 0.52 9.89 7.03
C HIS A 111 0.13 10.99 8.03
N ALA A 112 0.67 10.96 9.25
CA ALA A 112 0.43 12.00 10.25
C ALA A 112 0.90 13.40 9.78
N ALA A 113 2.05 13.47 9.12
CA ALA A 113 2.55 14.71 8.53
C ALA A 113 1.62 15.22 7.41
N ASP A 114 1.18 14.33 6.52
CA ASP A 114 0.27 14.68 5.43
C ASP A 114 -1.12 15.15 5.94
N VAL A 115 -1.62 14.54 7.03
CA VAL A 115 -2.86 14.95 7.70
C VAL A 115 -2.70 16.31 8.37
N VAL A 116 -1.60 16.55 9.09
CA VAL A 116 -1.37 17.84 9.78
C VAL A 116 -1.11 18.99 8.82
N MET A 117 -0.40 18.76 7.72
CA MET A 117 -0.10 19.79 6.72
C MET A 117 -1.29 20.10 5.79
N GLY A 118 -2.45 19.47 6.01
CA GLY A 118 -3.65 19.67 5.19
C GLY A 118 -3.52 19.12 3.76
N VAL A 119 -2.51 18.28 3.51
CA VAL A 119 -2.31 17.59 2.22
C VAL A 119 -3.35 16.48 2.06
N LEU A 120 -3.88 15.95 3.16
CA LEU A 120 -4.99 15.00 3.19
C LEU A 120 -6.33 15.68 3.51
N SER A 121 -6.94 16.24 2.48
CA SER A 121 -8.39 16.45 2.34
C SER A 121 -8.78 16.18 0.89
N PRO A 122 -9.87 15.45 0.58
CA PRO A 122 -10.21 14.08 1.01
C PRO A 122 -9.15 13.07 0.52
N ARG A 123 -9.22 11.79 0.93
CA ARG A 123 -8.40 10.73 0.30
C ARG A 123 -8.57 10.84 -1.23
N PRO A 124 -7.49 10.99 -2.02
CA PRO A 124 -7.64 11.02 -3.47
C PRO A 124 -8.37 9.74 -3.88
N CYS A 125 -9.44 9.89 -4.67
CA CYS A 125 -10.20 8.73 -5.13
C CYS A 125 -9.29 7.79 -5.92
N CYS A 126 -8.30 8.34 -6.61
CA CYS A 126 -7.22 7.71 -7.35
C CYS A 126 -6.12 8.76 -7.66
N PRO A 127 -4.92 8.36 -8.13
CA PRO A 127 -3.88 9.31 -8.55
C PRO A 127 -4.31 10.10 -9.79
N ASP A 128 -4.17 11.43 -9.76
CA ASP A 128 -4.55 12.31 -10.87
C ASP A 128 -3.35 12.83 -11.69
N ASP A 129 -2.14 12.71 -11.16
CA ASP A 129 -0.88 13.10 -11.81
C ASP A 129 -0.33 11.97 -12.70
N LEU A 130 -1.07 11.62 -13.74
CA LEU A 130 -0.69 10.52 -14.63
C LEU A 130 0.29 10.95 -15.74
N PRO A 131 1.27 10.10 -16.09
CA PRO A 131 2.11 10.30 -17.27
C PRO A 131 1.28 10.21 -18.55
N THR A 132 1.49 11.15 -19.48
CA THR A 132 0.73 11.25 -20.74
C THR A 132 1.09 10.17 -21.76
N ASP A 133 2.28 9.58 -21.65
CA ASP A 133 2.79 8.55 -22.56
C ASP A 133 2.41 7.12 -22.13
N VAL A 134 1.77 6.96 -20.97
CA VAL A 134 1.31 5.64 -20.50
C VAL A 134 -0.15 5.44 -20.83
N THR A 135 -0.44 4.46 -21.67
CA THR A 135 -1.81 4.02 -21.97
C THR A 135 -2.14 2.77 -21.17
N VAL A 136 -3.30 2.75 -20.49
CA VAL A 136 -3.80 1.56 -19.79
C VAL A 136 -5.01 1.00 -20.52
N ARG A 137 -4.96 -0.28 -20.85
CA ARG A 137 -6.04 -1.00 -21.57
C ARG A 137 -6.31 -2.37 -20.96
N ALA A 138 -7.45 -2.95 -21.33
CA ALA A 138 -7.75 -4.34 -21.00
C ALA A 138 -6.66 -5.26 -21.57
N MET A 139 -6.31 -6.27 -20.78
CA MET A 139 -5.37 -7.31 -21.15
C MET A 139 -5.96 -8.21 -22.24
N ARG A 140 -5.13 -8.63 -23.19
CA ARG A 140 -5.46 -9.49 -24.32
C ARG A 140 -4.59 -10.75 -24.28
N ASP A 141 -4.98 -11.76 -25.04
CA ASP A 141 -4.23 -13.03 -25.12
C ASP A 141 -2.77 -12.86 -25.58
N ALA A 142 -2.49 -11.90 -26.46
CA ALA A 142 -1.12 -11.64 -26.91
C ALA A 142 -0.21 -11.06 -25.80
N ASP A 143 -0.79 -10.52 -24.73
CA ASP A 143 -0.03 -9.84 -23.68
C ASP A 143 0.61 -10.81 -22.68
N TRP A 144 0.21 -12.08 -22.67
CA TRP A 144 0.67 -13.07 -21.69
C TRP A 144 2.20 -13.20 -21.65
N ILE A 145 2.86 -13.13 -22.80
CA ILE A 145 4.33 -13.16 -22.89
C ILE A 145 4.95 -12.01 -22.07
N ALA A 146 4.37 -10.82 -22.15
CA ALA A 146 4.85 -9.67 -21.38
C ALA A 146 4.46 -9.77 -19.90
N VAL A 147 3.27 -10.29 -19.59
CA VAL A 147 2.80 -10.51 -18.21
C VAL A 147 3.74 -11.46 -17.48
N GLU A 148 4.05 -12.61 -18.07
CA GLU A 148 4.95 -13.62 -17.48
C GLU A 148 6.36 -13.04 -17.26
N ARG A 149 6.90 -12.34 -18.26
CA ARG A 149 8.21 -11.66 -18.13
C ARG A 149 8.22 -10.67 -16.97
N ILE A 150 7.23 -9.78 -16.90
CA ILE A 150 7.15 -8.75 -15.85
C ILE A 150 6.91 -9.37 -14.47
N TYR A 151 6.15 -10.46 -14.40
CA TYR A 151 5.98 -11.23 -13.16
C TYR A 151 7.33 -11.80 -12.71
N ALA A 152 8.08 -12.43 -13.61
CA ALA A 152 9.41 -12.97 -13.33
C ALA A 152 10.37 -11.89 -12.80
N GLU A 153 10.39 -10.70 -13.42
CA GLU A 153 11.17 -9.55 -12.96
C GLU A 153 10.78 -9.11 -11.54
N GLY A 154 9.50 -9.21 -11.18
CA GLY A 154 9.03 -8.93 -9.82
C GLY A 154 9.43 -9.99 -8.80
N ILE A 155 9.32 -11.27 -9.14
CA ILE A 155 9.79 -12.39 -8.29
C ILE A 155 11.29 -12.24 -8.02
N ALA A 156 12.06 -11.90 -9.04
CA ALA A 156 13.51 -11.72 -8.94
C ALA A 156 13.92 -10.68 -7.88
N THR A 157 13.05 -9.70 -7.55
CA THR A 157 13.36 -8.70 -6.51
C THR A 157 13.25 -9.23 -5.08
N ARG A 158 12.59 -10.38 -4.86
CA ARG A 158 12.30 -10.97 -3.53
C ARG A 158 11.56 -10.03 -2.57
N THR A 159 10.95 -8.97 -3.11
CA THR A 159 10.27 -7.90 -2.37
C THR A 159 8.88 -7.57 -2.96
N ALA A 160 8.45 -8.26 -4.01
CA ALA A 160 7.13 -8.04 -4.61
C ALA A 160 6.07 -9.09 -4.22
N THR A 161 6.46 -10.35 -4.01
CA THR A 161 5.51 -11.46 -3.82
C THR A 161 6.14 -12.62 -3.05
N PHE A 162 5.30 -13.46 -2.44
CA PHE A 162 5.72 -14.74 -1.85
C PHE A 162 5.99 -15.81 -2.91
N GLU A 163 5.49 -15.62 -4.14
CA GLU A 163 5.74 -16.57 -5.23
C GLU A 163 7.24 -16.66 -5.55
N THR A 164 7.71 -17.89 -5.72
CA THR A 164 9.12 -18.18 -6.06
C THR A 164 9.30 -18.53 -7.53
N GLU A 165 8.22 -18.88 -8.21
CA GLU A 165 8.15 -19.18 -9.63
C GLU A 165 6.97 -18.46 -10.27
N VAL A 166 7.03 -18.18 -11.57
CA VAL A 166 5.93 -17.53 -12.28
C VAL A 166 4.75 -18.51 -12.36
N PRO A 167 3.56 -18.16 -11.80
CA PRO A 167 2.41 -19.04 -11.89
C PRO A 167 1.98 -19.22 -13.35
N THR A 168 1.44 -20.40 -13.67
CA THR A 168 0.97 -20.68 -15.03
C THR A 168 -0.19 -19.75 -15.42
N ARG A 169 -0.30 -19.44 -16.73
CA ARG A 169 -1.45 -18.72 -17.29
C ARG A 169 -2.79 -19.26 -16.79
N ALA A 170 -3.00 -20.58 -16.86
CA ALA A 170 -4.25 -21.21 -16.43
C ALA A 170 -4.55 -20.95 -14.94
N HIS A 171 -3.52 -20.96 -14.08
CA HIS A 171 -3.67 -20.64 -12.67
C HIS A 171 -4.09 -19.18 -12.47
N LEU A 172 -3.40 -18.24 -13.09
CA LEU A 172 -3.73 -16.81 -13.01
C LEU A 172 -5.13 -16.53 -13.58
N GLU A 173 -5.50 -17.14 -14.70
CA GLU A 173 -6.82 -17.01 -15.31
C GLU A 173 -7.95 -17.52 -14.41
N SER A 174 -7.71 -18.55 -13.60
CA SER A 174 -8.69 -19.07 -12.64
C SER A 174 -8.89 -18.17 -11.42
N GLN A 175 -7.90 -17.35 -11.06
CA GLN A 175 -7.96 -16.49 -9.88
C GLN A 175 -8.40 -15.06 -10.20
N TRP A 176 -7.89 -14.52 -11.31
CA TRP A 176 -8.16 -13.14 -11.70
C TRP A 176 -9.58 -12.97 -12.20
N LEU A 177 -10.22 -11.86 -11.84
CA LEU A 177 -11.54 -11.51 -12.38
C LEU A 177 -11.39 -11.14 -13.86
N PRO A 178 -12.13 -11.74 -14.80
CA PRO A 178 -11.94 -11.54 -16.25
C PRO A 178 -11.98 -10.08 -16.70
N GLU A 179 -12.90 -9.29 -16.16
CA GLU A 179 -13.10 -7.88 -16.53
C GLU A 179 -12.13 -6.92 -15.81
N HIS A 180 -11.32 -7.43 -14.88
CA HIS A 180 -10.41 -6.62 -14.07
C HIS A 180 -8.95 -7.03 -14.26
N ARG A 181 -8.53 -7.12 -15.53
CA ARG A 181 -7.15 -7.38 -15.96
C ARG A 181 -6.71 -6.31 -16.94
N TRP A 182 -5.61 -5.64 -16.65
CA TRP A 182 -5.10 -4.54 -17.45
C TRP A 182 -3.61 -4.63 -17.69
N VAL A 183 -3.20 -4.05 -18.81
CA VAL A 183 -1.79 -3.79 -19.13
C VAL A 183 -1.57 -2.30 -19.32
N ALA A 184 -0.38 -1.83 -18.96
CA ALA A 184 0.11 -0.50 -19.26
C ALA A 184 1.11 -0.59 -20.41
N GLU A 185 0.95 0.30 -21.38
CA GLU A 185 1.77 0.38 -22.58
C GLU A 185 2.44 1.74 -22.70
N ILE A 186 3.67 1.72 -23.19
CA ILE A 186 4.42 2.89 -23.67
C ILE A 186 4.93 2.51 -25.07
N ASP A 187 4.64 3.34 -26.08
CA ASP A 187 5.05 3.12 -27.48
C ASP A 187 4.71 1.71 -28.01
N GLY A 188 3.53 1.20 -27.64
CA GLY A 188 3.04 -0.13 -28.04
C GLY A 188 3.71 -1.32 -27.31
N THR A 189 4.59 -1.06 -26.36
CA THR A 189 5.25 -2.09 -25.54
C THR A 189 4.56 -2.20 -24.18
N VAL A 190 4.17 -3.42 -23.79
CA VAL A 190 3.63 -3.68 -22.44
C VAL A 190 4.75 -3.55 -21.39
N VAL A 191 4.59 -2.59 -20.49
CA VAL A 191 5.56 -2.20 -19.45
C VAL A 191 5.05 -2.43 -18.03
N GLY A 192 3.80 -2.84 -17.86
CA GLY A 192 3.23 -3.20 -16.58
C GLY A 192 1.90 -3.90 -16.74
N TRP A 193 1.45 -4.58 -15.70
CA TRP A 193 0.14 -5.20 -15.66
C TRP A 193 -0.46 -5.10 -14.27
N ALA A 194 -1.78 -5.21 -14.19
CA ALA A 194 -2.50 -5.18 -12.94
C ALA A 194 -3.77 -6.05 -13.03
N ALA A 195 -4.07 -6.79 -11.97
CA ALA A 195 -5.26 -7.64 -11.89
C ALA A 195 -5.92 -7.62 -10.52
N LEU A 196 -7.25 -7.78 -10.49
CA LEU A 196 -8.03 -8.01 -9.27
C LEU A 196 -8.39 -9.50 -9.16
N ARG A 197 -8.39 -10.02 -7.92
CA ARG A 197 -8.91 -11.35 -7.59
C ARG A 197 -9.86 -11.29 -6.40
N SER A 198 -10.73 -12.28 -6.26
CA SER A 198 -11.63 -12.36 -5.09
C SER A 198 -10.83 -12.54 -3.80
N ALA A 199 -11.16 -11.76 -2.77
CA ALA A 199 -10.52 -11.88 -1.46
C ALA A 199 -10.88 -13.18 -0.72
N SER A 200 -12.03 -13.78 -1.03
CA SER A 200 -12.50 -15.03 -0.41
C SER A 200 -11.97 -16.28 -1.11
N GLY A 201 -11.27 -16.13 -2.25
CA GLY A 201 -10.84 -17.24 -3.10
C GLY A 201 -11.98 -17.91 -3.89
N GLN A 202 -13.21 -17.38 -3.83
CA GLN A 202 -14.35 -17.90 -4.59
C GLN A 202 -14.47 -17.22 -5.97
N SER A 203 -15.16 -17.88 -6.89
CA SER A 203 -15.52 -17.30 -8.19
C SER A 203 -16.51 -16.15 -7.99
N GLY A 204 -16.03 -14.92 -8.12
CA GLY A 204 -16.81 -13.68 -7.96
C GLY A 204 -16.34 -12.82 -6.80
N SER A 205 -16.59 -11.51 -6.89
CA SER A 205 -16.29 -10.56 -5.81
C SER A 205 -17.51 -10.39 -4.90
N ASN A 206 -17.39 -10.75 -3.62
CA ASN A 206 -18.39 -10.43 -2.59
C ASN A 206 -18.30 -8.95 -2.16
N GLY A 207 -17.97 -8.07 -3.12
CA GLY A 207 -17.60 -6.67 -2.88
C GLY A 207 -16.21 -6.44 -2.29
N VAL A 208 -15.43 -7.49 -2.03
CA VAL A 208 -14.05 -7.41 -1.52
C VAL A 208 -13.11 -8.14 -2.46
N VAL A 209 -12.09 -7.43 -2.96
CA VAL A 209 -11.08 -7.97 -3.88
C VAL A 209 -9.68 -7.65 -3.39
N GLU A 210 -8.72 -8.47 -3.80
CA GLU A 210 -7.30 -8.20 -3.64
C GLU A 210 -6.70 -7.73 -4.95
N ASN A 211 -5.88 -6.68 -4.92
CA ASN A 211 -5.17 -6.20 -6.10
C ASN A 211 -3.71 -6.66 -6.13
N SER A 212 -3.25 -6.90 -7.35
CA SER A 212 -1.86 -7.13 -7.69
C SER A 212 -1.50 -6.23 -8.87
N LEU A 213 -0.28 -5.68 -8.88
CA LEU A 213 0.26 -4.92 -9.99
C LEU A 213 1.78 -5.06 -10.03
N PHE A 214 2.33 -5.15 -11.23
CA PHE A 214 3.76 -5.26 -11.47
C PHE A 214 4.18 -4.31 -12.59
N VAL A 215 5.36 -3.74 -12.45
CA VAL A 215 5.95 -2.80 -13.41
C VAL A 215 7.32 -3.34 -13.81
N ALA A 216 7.56 -3.37 -15.12
CA ALA A 216 8.83 -3.80 -15.69
C ALA A 216 10.00 -3.03 -15.06
N GLU A 217 11.13 -3.69 -14.83
CA GLU A 217 12.25 -3.16 -14.05
C GLU A 217 12.71 -1.77 -14.51
N GLY A 218 12.93 -1.59 -15.82
CA GLY A 218 13.36 -0.33 -16.43
C GLY A 218 12.28 0.76 -16.53
N MET A 219 11.05 0.47 -16.11
CA MET A 219 9.87 1.35 -16.25
C MET A 219 9.31 1.81 -14.90
N ARG A 220 10.00 1.47 -13.80
CA ARG A 220 9.66 1.92 -12.44
C ARG A 220 9.90 3.42 -12.29
N SER A 221 9.21 4.05 -11.34
CA SER A 221 9.29 5.50 -11.07
C SER A 221 8.89 6.43 -12.24
N ARG A 222 8.29 5.88 -13.30
CA ARG A 222 7.76 6.64 -14.46
C ARG A 222 6.26 6.91 -14.40
N GLY A 223 5.59 6.56 -13.29
CA GLY A 223 4.14 6.71 -13.13
C GLY A 223 3.30 5.56 -13.68
N VAL A 224 3.92 4.50 -14.24
CA VAL A 224 3.20 3.31 -14.76
C VAL A 224 2.30 2.67 -13.69
N GLY A 225 2.83 2.48 -12.48
CA GLY A 225 2.06 1.93 -11.36
C GLY A 225 0.87 2.81 -10.97
N LYS A 226 1.00 4.14 -11.03
CA LYS A 226 -0.10 5.08 -10.77
C LYS A 226 -1.21 4.94 -11.79
N ALA A 227 -0.85 4.86 -13.08
CA ALA A 227 -1.81 4.69 -14.16
C ALA A 227 -2.60 3.37 -14.04
N LEU A 228 -1.91 2.27 -13.75
CA LEU A 228 -2.52 0.96 -13.50
C LEU A 228 -3.46 0.99 -12.29
N LEU A 229 -3.00 1.54 -11.17
CA LEU A 229 -3.77 1.56 -9.93
C LEU A 229 -5.00 2.47 -10.06
N ARG A 230 -4.87 3.60 -10.76
CA ARG A 230 -6.00 4.47 -11.10
C ARG A 230 -7.08 3.71 -11.86
N ARG A 231 -6.68 2.95 -12.90
CA ARG A 231 -7.63 2.15 -13.69
C ARG A 231 -8.32 1.09 -12.84
N GLN A 232 -7.55 0.36 -12.03
CA GLN A 232 -8.07 -0.68 -11.12
C GLN A 232 -9.15 -0.13 -10.19
N VAL A 233 -8.87 1.00 -9.57
CA VAL A 233 -9.74 1.62 -8.60
C VAL A 233 -11.05 2.10 -9.23
N ILE A 234 -10.99 2.79 -10.37
CA ILE A 234 -12.18 3.25 -11.07
C ILE A 234 -13.05 2.07 -11.50
N ALA A 235 -12.45 1.04 -12.10
CA ALA A 235 -13.19 -0.13 -12.52
C ALA A 235 -13.81 -0.90 -11.34
N ALA A 236 -13.12 -0.97 -10.19
CA ALA A 236 -13.67 -1.58 -8.99
C ALA A 236 -14.91 -0.82 -8.48
N ASP A 237 -14.83 0.52 -8.43
CA ASP A 237 -15.96 1.36 -8.01
C ASP A 237 -17.16 1.21 -8.98
N GLU A 238 -16.92 1.21 -10.30
CA GLU A 238 -17.96 1.00 -11.33
C GLU A 238 -18.62 -0.38 -11.23
N ALA A 239 -17.86 -1.40 -10.81
CA ALA A 239 -18.35 -2.77 -10.61
C ALA A 239 -19.03 -2.99 -9.23
N GLY A 240 -19.17 -1.95 -8.41
CA GLY A 240 -19.75 -2.07 -7.06
C GLY A 240 -18.86 -2.82 -6.05
N ILE A 241 -17.56 -2.93 -6.32
CA ILE A 241 -16.58 -3.51 -5.40
C ILE A 241 -16.26 -2.45 -4.33
N TRP A 242 -16.74 -2.67 -3.11
CA TRP A 242 -16.63 -1.68 -2.03
C TRP A 242 -15.29 -1.71 -1.28
N THR A 243 -14.51 -2.79 -1.39
CA THR A 243 -13.14 -2.88 -0.83
C THR A 243 -12.15 -3.47 -1.83
N VAL A 244 -11.02 -2.78 -2.02
CA VAL A 244 -9.82 -3.28 -2.69
C VAL A 244 -8.70 -3.35 -1.65
N GLN A 245 -8.06 -4.50 -1.50
CA GLN A 245 -7.02 -4.72 -0.49
C GLN A 245 -5.72 -5.28 -1.10
N THR A 246 -4.62 -5.20 -0.38
CA THR A 246 -3.35 -5.82 -0.76
C THR A 246 -2.44 -6.05 0.44
N SER A 247 -1.53 -7.00 0.30
CA SER A 247 -0.47 -7.27 1.27
C SER A 247 0.88 -7.01 0.62
N ILE A 248 1.65 -6.06 1.16
CA ILE A 248 2.92 -5.63 0.59
C ILE A 248 4.03 -5.89 1.61
N PHE A 249 5.16 -6.43 1.17
CA PHE A 249 6.33 -6.56 2.05
C PHE A 249 6.79 -5.18 2.55
N PRO A 250 7.17 -5.04 3.84
CA PRO A 250 7.63 -3.77 4.38
C PRO A 250 8.76 -3.15 3.56
N GLU A 251 9.69 -3.95 3.04
CA GLU A 251 10.84 -3.45 2.27
C GLU A 251 10.43 -2.75 0.97
N ASN A 252 9.25 -3.06 0.42
CA ASN A 252 8.71 -2.45 -0.78
C ASN A 252 8.02 -1.11 -0.48
N ARG A 253 8.82 -0.14 -0.04
CA ARG A 253 8.37 1.23 0.29
C ARG A 253 7.70 1.93 -0.90
N ALA A 254 8.18 1.68 -2.11
CA ALA A 254 7.61 2.24 -3.33
C ALA A 254 6.18 1.72 -3.58
N GLY A 255 5.94 0.43 -3.39
CA GLY A 255 4.62 -0.17 -3.49
C GLY A 255 3.65 0.39 -2.44
N ILE A 256 4.10 0.54 -1.19
CA ILE A 256 3.30 1.14 -0.12
C ILE A 256 2.93 2.59 -0.44
N ALA A 257 3.90 3.42 -0.82
CA ALA A 257 3.68 4.82 -1.18
C ALA A 257 2.75 4.97 -2.38
N LEU A 258 2.89 4.09 -3.39
CA LEU A 258 1.99 4.05 -4.55
C LEU A 258 0.54 3.81 -4.12
N HIS A 259 0.29 2.82 -3.25
CA HIS A 259 -1.07 2.52 -2.80
C HIS A 259 -1.65 3.66 -1.95
N HIS A 260 -0.86 4.28 -1.07
CA HIS A 260 -1.29 5.47 -0.34
C HIS A 260 -1.69 6.63 -1.26
N SER A 261 -0.94 6.86 -2.34
CA SER A 261 -1.28 7.90 -3.33
C SER A 261 -2.61 7.64 -4.06
N ALA A 262 -3.12 6.41 -4.02
CA ALA A 262 -4.41 6.01 -4.59
C ALA A 262 -5.52 5.85 -3.53
N GLY A 263 -5.33 6.41 -2.34
CA GLY A 263 -6.35 6.43 -1.28
C GLY A 263 -6.41 5.15 -0.44
N PHE A 264 -5.45 4.23 -0.58
CA PHE A 264 -5.33 3.09 0.34
C PHE A 264 -4.84 3.56 1.70
N ARG A 265 -5.40 2.97 2.76
CA ARG A 265 -4.96 3.12 4.14
C ARG A 265 -4.28 1.84 4.62
N THR A 266 -3.33 1.97 5.53
CA THR A 266 -2.81 0.81 6.26
C THR A 266 -3.87 0.33 7.25
N VAL A 267 -4.11 -0.97 7.26
CA VAL A 267 -4.99 -1.65 8.22
C VAL A 267 -4.18 -2.25 9.36
N GLY A 268 -3.01 -2.82 9.06
CA GLY A 268 -2.12 -3.39 10.07
C GLY A 268 -0.89 -4.06 9.46
N VAL A 269 -0.06 -4.62 10.34
CA VAL A 269 1.09 -5.46 9.97
C VAL A 269 0.76 -6.90 10.34
N ARG A 270 1.00 -7.83 9.43
CA ARG A 270 0.87 -9.27 9.65
C ARG A 270 2.26 -9.85 9.78
N GLU A 271 2.61 -10.30 10.99
CA GLU A 271 3.94 -10.81 11.29
C GLU A 271 4.06 -12.29 10.88
N ARG A 272 5.21 -12.67 10.32
CA ARG A 272 5.61 -14.04 9.99
C ARG A 272 4.50 -14.82 9.27
N ILE A 273 3.89 -14.20 8.27
CA ILE A 273 2.69 -14.76 7.62
C ILE A 273 3.00 -15.73 6.47
N GLY A 274 4.24 -15.73 5.98
CA GLY A 274 4.72 -16.68 4.99
C GLY A 274 6.24 -16.78 5.00
N GLN A 275 6.76 -17.82 4.36
CA GLN A 275 8.21 -18.02 4.19
C GLN A 275 8.63 -17.78 2.74
N VAL A 276 9.76 -17.10 2.56
CA VAL A 276 10.49 -17.01 1.28
C VAL A 276 11.95 -17.33 1.59
N ASP A 277 12.55 -18.27 0.85
CA ASP A 277 13.95 -18.71 1.04
C ASP A 277 14.29 -19.11 2.49
N GLY A 278 13.35 -19.76 3.19
CA GLY A 278 13.51 -20.17 4.59
C GLY A 278 13.43 -19.03 5.62
N GLN A 279 13.14 -17.79 5.19
CA GLN A 279 12.93 -16.65 6.07
C GLN A 279 11.44 -16.34 6.19
N TRP A 280 10.95 -16.23 7.43
CA TRP A 280 9.61 -15.70 7.69
C TRP A 280 9.55 -14.21 7.35
N ARG A 281 8.53 -13.81 6.59
CA ARG A 281 8.33 -12.43 6.14
C ARG A 281 7.02 -11.87 6.69
N ASP A 282 7.09 -10.60 7.08
CA ASP A 282 5.94 -9.81 7.50
C ASP A 282 5.29 -9.14 6.27
N THR A 283 4.03 -8.73 6.38
CA THR A 283 3.39 -7.88 5.36
C THR A 283 2.67 -6.69 5.98
N VAL A 284 2.67 -5.57 5.27
CA VAL A 284 1.80 -4.42 5.53
C VAL A 284 0.51 -4.66 4.75
N PHE A 285 -0.60 -4.76 5.48
CA PHE A 285 -1.91 -4.94 4.89
C PHE A 285 -2.56 -3.58 4.65
N LEU A 286 -2.93 -3.30 3.40
CA LEU A 286 -3.57 -2.06 2.97
C LEU A 286 -4.95 -2.34 2.40
N GLU A 287 -5.85 -1.36 2.54
CA GLU A 287 -7.16 -1.39 1.90
C GLU A 287 -7.55 -0.01 1.38
N ARG A 288 -8.38 0.02 0.35
CA ARG A 288 -9.17 1.17 -0.09
C ARG A 288 -10.64 0.76 -0.05
N ARG A 289 -11.48 1.61 0.52
CA ARG A 289 -12.95 1.45 0.47
C ARG A 289 -13.57 2.51 -0.42
N THR A 290 -14.65 2.14 -1.13
CA THR A 290 -15.38 3.12 -1.93
C THR A 290 -16.01 4.19 -1.01
N PRO A 291 -16.06 5.48 -1.39
CA PRO A 291 -16.52 6.56 -0.51
C PRO A 291 -17.95 6.43 0.00
N ASN A 292 -18.80 5.69 -0.74
CA ASN A 292 -20.23 5.53 -0.47
C ASN A 292 -20.59 4.18 0.19
N SER A 293 -19.62 3.43 0.75
CA SER A 293 -19.95 2.17 1.42
C SER A 293 -20.57 2.43 2.80
N THR A 294 -21.89 2.63 2.86
CA THR A 294 -22.65 2.15 4.02
C THR A 294 -22.63 0.63 3.93
N ALA A 295 -21.83 -0.01 4.79
CA ALA A 295 -21.89 -1.45 4.95
C ALA A 295 -23.36 -1.83 5.24
N VAL A 296 -23.96 -2.59 4.35
CA VAL A 296 -25.28 -3.22 4.56
C VAL A 296 -25.06 -4.52 5.31
#